data_AF-A0A382KXJ4-F1
#
_entry.id   AF-A0A382KXJ4-F1
#
_cell.length_a   1.000
_cell.length_b   1.000
_cell.length_c   1.000
_cell.angle_alpha   90.00
_cell.angle_beta   90.00
_cell.angle_gamma   90.00
#
_symmetry.space_group_name_H-M   'P 1'
#
loop_
_entity.id
_entity.type
_entity.pdbx_description
1 polymer ?
#
loop_
_entity_poly.entity_id
_entity_poly.type
_entity_poly.pdbx_seq_one_letter_code
_entity_poly.pdbx_strand_id
1 'polypeptide(L)'
;MTTIIKGHWRNIRVLAEVPVIEASYDRIKDWEMDPRGYFLIKVDREMSLIRVAFCALPGDVMQTEITGTNALDIVNTLIREDMVSTLQHAADMGVELHKAELALQHGLEYVQDQALAFQPDDRIDSPP
;
A
#
# COMPACT_ATOMS: atom_id res chain seq x y z
N MET A 1 -27.36 -25.32 -11.44
CA MET A 1 -26.76 -26.08 -10.32
C MET A 1 -26.04 -25.08 -9.43
N THR A 2 -26.12 -25.22 -8.11
CA THR A 2 -25.51 -24.29 -7.16
C THR A 2 -24.10 -24.78 -6.83
N THR A 3 -23.07 -24.05 -7.23
CA THR A 3 -21.68 -24.40 -6.90
C THR A 3 -21.36 -23.99 -5.46
N ILE A 4 -20.55 -24.78 -4.76
CA ILE A 4 -20.10 -24.47 -3.38
C ILE A 4 -18.58 -24.34 -3.38
N ILE A 5 -18.08 -23.19 -2.93
CA ILE A 5 -16.65 -22.96 -2.67
C ILE A 5 -16.39 -23.23 -1.18
N LYS A 6 -15.40 -24.09 -0.86
CA LYS A 6 -15.01 -24.34 0.54
C LYS A 6 -14.18 -23.17 1.06
N GLY A 7 -14.72 -22.42 2.00
CA GLY A 7 -13.97 -21.38 2.71
C GLY A 7 -13.36 -21.91 4.02
N HIS A 8 -12.39 -21.17 4.56
CA HIS A 8 -11.71 -21.52 5.81
C HIS A 8 -12.66 -21.54 7.03
N TRP A 9 -13.58 -20.57 7.10
CA TRP A 9 -14.55 -20.45 8.19
C TRP A 9 -15.92 -21.05 7.85
N ARG A 10 -16.37 -20.87 6.60
CA ARG A 10 -17.68 -21.34 6.11
C ARG A 10 -17.61 -21.68 4.62
N ASN A 11 -18.46 -22.61 4.20
CA ASN A 11 -18.70 -22.88 2.79
C ASN A 11 -19.52 -21.73 2.17
N ILE A 12 -19.14 -21.32 0.96
CA ILE A 12 -19.76 -20.21 0.23
C ILE A 12 -20.62 -20.80 -0.89
N ARG A 13 -21.89 -20.41 -0.89
CA ARG A 13 -22.84 -20.75 -1.96
C ARG A 13 -22.65 -19.77 -3.12
N VAL A 14 -22.36 -20.29 -4.30
CA VAL A 14 -22.27 -19.50 -5.54
C VAL A 14 -23.60 -19.58 -6.26
N LEU A 15 -24.16 -18.41 -6.59
CA LEU A 15 -25.38 -18.31 -7.40
C LEU A 15 -25.12 -18.86 -8.81
N ALA A 16 -26.18 -19.22 -9.52
CA ALA A 16 -26.05 -19.77 -10.88
C ALA A 16 -25.44 -18.74 -11.86
N GLU A 17 -25.74 -17.45 -11.64
CA GLU A 17 -25.21 -16.33 -12.39
C GLU A 17 -24.63 -15.34 -11.37
N VAL A 18 -23.32 -15.11 -11.45
CA VAL A 18 -22.60 -14.12 -10.64
C VAL A 18 -21.94 -13.16 -11.63
N PRO A 19 -22.17 -11.84 -11.50
CA PRO A 19 -21.52 -10.87 -12.38
C PRO A 19 -20.01 -10.92 -12.16
N VAL A 20 -19.27 -10.97 -13.26
CA VAL A 20 -17.81 -10.82 -13.27
C VAL A 20 -17.51 -9.40 -13.73
N ILE A 21 -16.80 -8.67 -12.88
CA ILE A 21 -16.36 -7.29 -13.16
C ILE A 21 -14.84 -7.34 -13.28
N GLU A 22 -14.32 -6.92 -14.42
CA GLU A 22 -12.88 -6.75 -14.62
C GLU A 22 -12.40 -5.47 -13.92
N ALA A 23 -11.28 -5.53 -13.22
CA ALA A 23 -10.73 -4.36 -12.53
C ALA A 23 -10.08 -3.41 -13.53
N SER A 24 -10.40 -2.12 -13.44
CA SER A 24 -9.79 -1.06 -14.24
C SER A 24 -9.60 0.20 -13.41
N TYR A 25 -8.46 0.87 -13.56
CA TYR A 25 -8.16 2.18 -12.97
C TYR A 25 -7.32 2.99 -13.94
N ASP A 26 -7.76 4.20 -14.31
CA ASP A 26 -7.00 5.11 -15.18
C ASP A 26 -6.39 6.22 -14.34
N ARG A 27 -5.14 6.03 -13.90
CA ARG A 27 -4.44 6.99 -13.03
C ARG A 27 -4.36 8.40 -13.61
N ILE A 28 -4.42 8.60 -14.92
CA ILE A 28 -4.34 9.95 -15.50
C ILE A 28 -5.70 10.66 -15.40
N LYS A 29 -6.80 9.91 -15.58
CA LYS A 29 -8.15 10.46 -15.56
C LYS A 29 -8.77 10.52 -14.16
N ASP A 30 -8.46 9.54 -13.33
CA ASP A 30 -9.16 9.28 -12.08
C ASP A 30 -8.37 9.75 -10.84
N TRP A 31 -7.09 10.10 -11.00
CA TRP A 31 -6.28 10.60 -9.89
C TRP A 31 -6.45 12.11 -9.74
N GLU A 32 -6.79 12.51 -8.51
CA GLU A 32 -6.86 13.91 -8.10
C GLU A 32 -5.84 14.14 -6.98
N MET A 33 -5.21 15.31 -6.97
CA MET A 33 -4.32 15.68 -5.87
C MET A 33 -5.14 15.88 -4.61
N ASP A 34 -4.69 15.31 -3.48
CA ASP A 34 -5.35 15.52 -2.20
C ASP A 34 -5.29 17.02 -1.81
N PRO A 35 -6.43 17.68 -1.60
CA PRO A 35 -6.45 19.10 -1.25
C PRO A 35 -5.81 19.39 0.10
N ARG A 36 -5.66 18.38 0.99
CA ARG A 36 -5.04 18.55 2.31
C ARG A 36 -3.52 18.57 2.25
N GLY A 37 -2.90 17.89 1.28
CA GLY A 37 -1.45 17.76 1.21
C GLY A 37 -0.97 16.50 0.51
N TYR A 38 0.28 16.12 0.74
CA TYR A 38 0.87 14.90 0.22
C TYR A 38 1.74 14.22 1.28
N PHE A 39 2.06 12.95 1.02
CA PHE A 39 2.89 12.15 1.90
C PHE A 39 4.27 11.89 1.27
N LEU A 40 5.30 11.91 2.12
CA LEU A 40 6.63 11.42 1.78
C LEU A 40 6.96 10.24 2.68
N ILE A 41 7.37 9.12 2.07
CA ILE A 41 7.70 7.89 2.78
C ILE A 41 9.20 7.65 2.75
N LYS A 42 9.77 7.29 3.91
CA LYS A 42 11.17 6.89 4.04
C LYS A 42 11.27 5.59 4.81
N VAL A 43 12.09 4.67 4.31
CA VAL A 43 12.54 3.48 5.05
C VAL A 43 13.79 3.87 5.85
N ASP A 44 13.65 3.94 7.18
CA ASP A 44 14.75 4.21 8.11
C ASP A 44 15.33 2.89 8.60
N ARG A 45 16.44 2.47 7.99
CA ARG A 45 17.11 1.21 8.33
C ARG A 45 17.87 1.26 9.65
N GLU A 46 18.34 2.44 10.05
CA GLU A 46 19.08 2.61 11.31
C GLU A 46 18.14 2.37 12.49
N MET A 47 16.94 2.95 12.41
CA MET A 47 15.90 2.79 13.43
C MET A 47 14.98 1.58 13.19
N SER A 48 15.17 0.87 12.07
CA SER A 48 14.36 -0.28 11.64
C SER A 48 12.85 0.03 11.59
N LEU A 49 12.48 1.17 11.01
CA LEU A 49 11.08 1.63 10.89
C LEU A 49 10.81 2.38 9.57
N ILE A 50 9.54 2.59 9.28
CA ILE A 50 9.03 3.43 8.20
C ILE A 50 8.65 4.79 8.80
N ARG A 51 9.03 5.87 8.12
CA ARG A 51 8.63 7.25 8.44
C ARG A 51 7.72 7.77 7.35
N VAL A 52 6.65 8.44 7.74
CA VAL A 52 5.70 9.09 6.84
C VAL A 52 5.59 10.55 7.27
N ALA A 53 6.02 11.45 6.40
CA ALA A 53 5.81 12.88 6.57
C ALA A 53 4.53 13.28 5.87
N PHE A 54 3.63 13.98 6.58
CA PHE A 54 2.49 14.67 6.00
C PHE A 54 2.87 16.14 5.73
N CYS A 55 2.82 16.54 4.47
CA CYS A 55 3.14 17.89 4.01
C CYS A 55 1.87 18.58 3.53
N ALA A 56 1.46 19.66 4.20
CA ALA A 56 0.24 20.37 3.85
C ALA A 56 0.47 21.41 2.74
N LEU A 57 -0.59 21.68 1.99
CA LEU A 57 -0.62 22.73 0.97
C LEU A 57 -1.48 23.94 1.44
N PRO A 58 -1.12 25.18 1.06
CA PRO A 58 0.11 25.59 0.36
C PRO A 58 1.33 25.70 1.29
N GLY A 59 2.53 25.58 0.73
CA GLY A 59 3.78 25.96 1.41
C GLY A 59 4.79 24.84 1.65
N ASP A 60 4.49 23.60 1.22
CA ASP A 60 5.41 22.45 1.31
C ASP A 60 6.01 22.25 2.71
N VAL A 61 5.19 22.51 3.73
CA VAL A 61 5.60 22.39 5.14
C VAL A 61 5.18 21.01 5.64
N MET A 62 6.18 20.24 6.07
CA MET A 62 5.96 19.02 6.85
C MET A 62 5.29 19.38 8.17
N GLN A 63 4.04 18.97 8.35
CA GLN A 63 3.27 19.24 9.57
C GLN A 63 3.36 18.11 10.59
N THR A 64 3.48 16.87 10.15
CA THR A 64 3.48 15.72 11.05
C THR A 64 4.36 14.59 10.52
N GLU A 65 5.05 13.90 11.43
CA GLU A 65 5.73 12.63 11.16
C GLU A 65 4.99 11.51 11.86
N ILE A 66 4.73 10.43 11.12
CA ILE A 66 4.18 9.19 11.64
C ILE A 66 5.25 8.13 11.44
N THR A 67 5.51 7.32 12.47
CA THR A 67 6.49 6.24 12.40
C THR A 67 5.83 4.92 12.78
N GLY A 68 6.31 3.84 12.17
CA GLY A 68 5.82 2.49 12.45
C GLY A 68 6.60 1.43 11.66
N THR A 69 6.35 0.16 11.94
CA THR A 69 7.06 -0.96 11.28
C THR A 69 6.16 -1.77 10.36
N ASN A 70 4.85 -1.50 10.36
CA ASN A 70 3.84 -2.23 9.60
C ASN A 70 2.95 -1.23 8.84
N ALA A 71 2.69 -1.51 7.55
CA ALA A 71 1.87 -0.66 6.70
C ALA A 71 0.44 -0.46 7.24
N LEU A 72 -0.16 -1.52 7.79
CA LEU A 72 -1.53 -1.52 8.29
C LEU A 72 -1.68 -0.59 9.51
N ASP A 73 -0.72 -0.61 10.43
CA ASP A 73 -0.74 0.25 11.63
C ASP A 73 -0.61 1.73 11.24
N ILE A 74 0.28 2.00 10.28
CA ILE A 74 0.52 3.35 9.78
C ILE A 74 -0.71 3.88 9.05
N VAL A 75 -1.26 3.15 8.07
CA VAL A 75 -2.42 3.64 7.30
C VAL A 75 -3.65 3.84 8.18
N ASN A 76 -3.91 2.94 9.14
CA ASN A 76 -5.03 3.11 10.08
C ASN A 76 -4.80 4.30 11.02
N THR A 77 -3.55 4.61 11.36
CA THR A 77 -3.22 5.83 12.09
C THR A 77 -3.51 7.07 11.24
N LEU A 78 -3.08 7.11 9.97
CA LEU A 78 -3.37 8.24 9.07
C LEU A 78 -4.89 8.46 8.91
N ILE A 79 -5.68 7.39 8.81
CA ILE A 79 -7.14 7.46 8.75
C ILE A 79 -7.73 7.98 10.07
N ARG A 80 -7.28 7.45 11.22
CA ARG A 80 -7.78 7.84 12.54
C ARG A 80 -7.50 9.31 12.85
N GLU A 81 -6.34 9.81 12.45
CA GLU A 81 -5.93 11.20 12.66
C GLU A 81 -6.44 12.16 11.55
N ASP A 82 -7.37 11.71 10.69
CA ASP A 82 -7.99 12.49 9.61
C ASP A 82 -6.97 13.12 8.63
N MET A 83 -5.89 12.41 8.33
CA MET A 83 -4.83 12.90 7.42
C MET A 83 -5.08 12.55 5.96
N VAL A 84 -6.01 11.63 5.67
CA VAL A 84 -6.33 11.16 4.32
C VAL A 84 -7.74 11.64 3.95
N SER A 85 -7.91 12.30 2.80
CA SER A 85 -9.21 12.87 2.43
C SER A 85 -10.19 11.88 1.75
N THR A 86 -9.67 10.82 1.10
CA THR A 86 -10.51 9.90 0.32
C THR A 86 -10.10 8.43 0.52
N LEU A 87 -11.03 7.51 0.22
CA LEU A 87 -10.74 6.07 0.20
C LEU A 87 -9.70 5.70 -0.86
N GLN A 88 -9.64 6.43 -1.98
CA GLN A 88 -8.63 6.22 -3.02
C GLN A 88 -7.24 6.54 -2.48
N HIS A 89 -7.06 7.70 -1.82
CA HIS A 89 -5.78 8.04 -1.18
C HIS A 89 -5.40 7.06 -0.07
N ALA A 90 -6.38 6.56 0.68
CA ALA A 90 -6.12 5.53 1.70
C ALA A 90 -5.63 4.22 1.06
N ALA A 91 -6.21 3.82 -0.08
CA ALA A 91 -5.78 2.66 -0.84
C ALA A 91 -4.37 2.83 -1.41
N ASP A 92 -4.09 3.99 -2.02
CA ASP A 92 -2.77 4.31 -2.59
C ASP A 92 -1.69 4.32 -1.49
N MET A 93 -1.98 4.94 -0.33
CA MET A 93 -1.10 4.92 0.83
C MET A 93 -0.86 3.49 1.34
N GLY A 94 -1.89 2.65 1.38
CA GLY A 94 -1.73 1.24 1.74
C GLY A 94 -0.75 0.50 0.81
N VAL A 95 -0.82 0.73 -0.50
CA VAL A 95 0.09 0.15 -1.48
C VAL A 95 1.53 0.64 -1.29
N GLU A 96 1.73 1.96 -1.15
CA GLU A 96 3.07 2.52 -0.97
C GLU A 96 3.71 2.11 0.37
N LEU A 97 2.93 2.10 1.45
CA LEU A 97 3.41 1.67 2.76
C LEU A 97 3.74 0.18 2.79
N HIS A 98 2.98 -0.66 2.09
CA HIS A 98 3.30 -2.08 1.99
C HIS A 98 4.61 -2.31 1.22
N LYS A 99 4.87 -1.53 0.15
CA LYS A 99 6.18 -1.56 -0.53
C LYS A 99 7.31 -1.15 0.42
N ALA A 100 7.12 -0.09 1.20
CA ALA A 100 8.11 0.35 2.19
C ALA A 100 8.35 -0.70 3.28
N GLU A 101 7.31 -1.39 3.73
CA GLU A 101 7.40 -2.50 4.68
C GLU A 101 8.20 -3.68 4.12
N LEU A 102 7.90 -4.13 2.89
CA LEU A 102 8.68 -5.17 2.23
C LEU A 102 10.14 -4.76 2.04
N ALA A 103 10.39 -3.51 1.66
CA ALA A 103 11.75 -2.98 1.52
C ALA A 103 12.52 -2.94 2.83
N LEU A 104 11.84 -2.65 3.95
CA LEU A 104 12.42 -2.73 5.28
C LEU A 104 12.75 -4.19 5.65
N GLN A 105 11.79 -5.10 5.47
CA GLN A 105 11.91 -6.51 5.86
C GLN A 105 12.96 -7.28 5.04
N HIS A 106 13.08 -6.98 3.74
CA HIS A 106 13.93 -7.73 2.82
C HIS A 106 15.21 -6.99 2.42
N GLY A 107 15.46 -5.80 2.98
CA GLY A 107 16.64 -5.02 2.63
C GLY A 107 16.61 -4.40 1.22
N LEU A 108 15.43 -4.33 0.57
CA LEU A 108 15.29 -3.85 -0.81
C LEU A 108 15.30 -2.33 -0.87
N GLU A 109 15.80 -1.74 -1.95
CA GLU A 109 15.68 -0.31 -2.18
C GLU A 109 14.20 0.09 -2.34
N TYR A 110 13.79 1.16 -1.64
CA TYR A 110 12.47 1.75 -1.76
C TYR A 110 12.58 3.12 -2.39
N VAL A 111 11.83 3.32 -3.48
CA VAL A 111 11.57 4.63 -4.07
C VAL A 111 10.07 4.75 -4.28
N GLN A 112 9.48 5.82 -3.75
CA GLN A 112 8.05 6.09 -3.85
C GLN A 112 7.62 6.11 -5.33
N ASP A 113 6.41 5.60 -5.62
CA ASP A 113 5.86 5.47 -6.97
C ASP A 113 6.65 4.54 -7.93
N GLN A 114 7.72 3.89 -7.47
CA GLN A 114 8.45 2.89 -8.24
C GLN A 114 8.14 1.47 -7.77
N ALA A 115 8.37 0.50 -8.66
CA ALA A 115 8.28 -0.92 -8.32
C ALA A 115 9.48 -1.32 -7.46
N LEU A 116 9.28 -2.27 -6.55
CA LEU A 116 10.39 -2.90 -5.83
C LEU A 116 11.20 -3.76 -6.81
N ALA A 117 12.51 -3.57 -6.83
CA ALA A 117 13.43 -4.43 -7.55
C ALA A 117 13.82 -5.62 -6.68
N PHE A 118 13.31 -6.80 -7.02
CA PHE A 118 13.75 -8.06 -6.42
C PHE A 118 14.93 -8.60 -7.25
N GLN A 119 16.02 -8.96 -6.58
CA GLN A 119 17.07 -9.73 -7.26
C GLN A 119 16.50 -11.12 -7.61
N PRO A 120 16.74 -11.64 -8.82
CA PRO A 120 16.43 -13.03 -9.12
C PRO A 120 17.16 -13.92 -8.12
N ASP A 121 16.49 -14.93 -7.58
CA ASP A 121 17.12 -15.90 -6.69
C ASP A 121 18.08 -16.77 -7.51
N ASP A 122 19.39 -16.57 -7.33
CA ASP A 122 20.46 -17.34 -7.98
C ASP A 122 20.38 -18.86 -7.68
N ARG A 123 19.50 -19.27 -6.76
CA ARG A 123 19.25 -20.69 -6.42
C ARG A 123 18.28 -21.40 -7.36
N ILE A 124 17.55 -20.68 -8.22
CA ILE A 124 16.57 -21.30 -9.13
C ILE A 124 17.22 -21.84 -10.42
N ASP A 125 18.40 -21.30 -10.79
CA ASP A 125 19.16 -21.73 -11.98
C ASP A 125 20.39 -22.60 -11.65
N SER A 126 20.57 -23.00 -10.39
CA SER A 126 21.58 -24.02 -10.06
C SER A 126 21.06 -25.39 -10.51
N PRO A 127 21.69 -26.06 -11.51
CA PRO A 127 21.25 -27.39 -11.92
C PRO A 127 21.42 -28.38 -10.74
N PRO A 128 20.58 -29.42 -10.66
CA PRO A 128 20.65 -30.44 -9.62
C PRO A 128 21.97 -31.23 -9.60
#